data_AF-A0A958IRP0-F1
#
_entry.id   AF-A0A958IRP0-F1
#
_cell.length_a   1.000
_cell.length_b   1.000
_cell.length_c   1.000
_cell.angle_alpha   90.00
_cell.angle_beta   90.00
_cell.angle_gamma   90.00
#
_symmetry.space_group_name_H-M   'P 1'
#
loop_
_entity.id
_entity.type
_entity.pdbx_description
1 polymer ?
#
loop_
_entity_poly.entity_id
_entity_poly.type
_entity_poly.pdbx_seq_one_letter_code
_entity_poly.pdbx_strand_id
1 'polypeptide(L)'
;MSTQCKSCGGDLPADAKFCLHCGAPAAPKESACPDCSAVNPADAKFCKNCGVALSTASVKQAKAKTKPARTPATSAAASLNPHHRLILSSVAAAALIVTSVYYYIVFVQAESGKNTWQSPHNTQQAQAAADDH
;
A
#
# COMPACT_ATOMS: atom_id res chain seq x y z
N MET A 1 -38.90 -25.02 9.66
CA MET A 1 -38.95 -23.90 8.68
C MET A 1 -38.33 -24.41 7.38
N SER A 2 -39.16 -24.69 6.36
CA SER A 2 -38.69 -25.03 5.00
C SER A 2 -38.35 -23.74 4.28
N THR A 3 -37.26 -23.72 3.51
CA THR A 3 -36.91 -22.59 2.64
C THR A 3 -37.26 -22.95 1.19
N GLN A 4 -37.57 -21.99 0.33
CA GLN A 4 -37.80 -22.30 -1.09
C GLN A 4 -36.49 -22.35 -1.89
N CYS A 5 -36.43 -23.26 -2.85
CA CYS A 5 -35.35 -23.32 -3.85
C CYS A 5 -35.36 -22.05 -4.71
N LYS A 6 -34.22 -21.36 -4.79
CA LYS A 6 -34.07 -20.15 -5.63
C LYS A 6 -34.14 -20.44 -7.14
N SER A 7 -33.99 -21.69 -7.56
CA SER A 7 -34.01 -22.08 -8.98
C SER A 7 -35.39 -22.47 -9.49
N CYS A 8 -36.20 -23.16 -8.69
CA CYS A 8 -37.52 -23.64 -9.12
C CYS A 8 -38.69 -23.30 -8.19
N GLY A 9 -38.44 -22.70 -7.02
CA GLY A 9 -39.46 -22.38 -6.03
C GLY A 9 -40.00 -23.56 -5.22
N GLY A 10 -39.55 -24.79 -5.47
CA GLY A 10 -39.96 -25.96 -4.67
C GLY A 10 -39.39 -25.93 -3.25
N ASP A 11 -39.97 -26.74 -2.35
CA ASP A 11 -39.53 -26.84 -0.96
C ASP A 11 -38.09 -27.37 -0.84
N LEU A 12 -37.30 -26.72 0.01
CA LEU A 12 -35.90 -27.04 0.27
C LEU A 12 -35.66 -27.18 1.78
N PRO A 13 -35.34 -28.41 2.25
CA PRO A 13 -34.92 -28.65 3.63
C PRO A 13 -33.66 -27.86 3.98
N ALA A 14 -33.51 -27.41 5.24
CA ALA A 14 -32.39 -26.61 5.70
C ALA A 14 -31.00 -27.28 5.56
N ASP A 15 -30.98 -28.61 5.48
CA ASP A 15 -29.77 -29.43 5.36
C ASP A 15 -29.62 -30.12 3.99
N ALA A 16 -30.51 -29.81 3.04
CA ALA A 16 -30.39 -30.34 1.69
C ALA A 16 -29.19 -29.71 0.96
N LYS A 17 -28.34 -30.53 0.35
CA LYS A 17 -27.23 -30.07 -0.53
C LYS A 17 -27.69 -29.74 -1.94
N PHE A 18 -28.79 -30.34 -2.37
CA PHE A 18 -29.41 -30.17 -3.68
C PHE A 18 -30.93 -30.14 -3.52
N CYS A 19 -31.64 -29.45 -4.41
CA CYS A 19 -33.09 -29.42 -4.45
C CYS A 19 -33.64 -30.77 -4.93
N LEU A 20 -34.59 -31.34 -4.17
CA LEU A 20 -35.22 -32.62 -4.50
C LEU A 20 -36.16 -32.52 -5.71
N HIS A 21 -36.61 -31.31 -6.06
CA HIS A 21 -37.52 -31.07 -7.20
C HIS A 21 -36.80 -30.81 -8.52
N CYS A 22 -35.67 -30.10 -8.51
CA CYS A 22 -34.98 -29.68 -9.75
C CYS A 22 -33.49 -30.03 -9.83
N GLY A 23 -32.90 -30.60 -8.77
CA GLY A 23 -31.48 -30.96 -8.72
C GLY A 23 -30.51 -29.78 -8.55
N ALA A 24 -30.99 -28.54 -8.50
CA ALA A 24 -30.12 -27.37 -8.31
C ALA A 24 -29.42 -27.42 -6.94
N PRO A 25 -28.14 -27.00 -6.83
CA PRO A 25 -27.43 -26.97 -5.57
C PRO A 25 -28.08 -26.00 -4.58
N ALA A 26 -28.14 -26.37 -3.32
CA ALA A 26 -28.55 -25.48 -2.26
C ALA A 26 -27.50 -24.37 -2.07
N ALA A 27 -27.96 -23.18 -1.65
CA ALA A 27 -27.05 -22.09 -1.38
C ALA A 27 -26.06 -22.50 -0.26
N PRO A 28 -24.75 -22.31 -0.45
CA PRO A 28 -23.77 -22.68 0.56
C PRO A 28 -23.98 -21.84 1.81
N LYS A 29 -23.88 -22.46 2.99
CA LYS A 29 -24.03 -21.78 4.30
C LYS A 29 -22.85 -20.83 4.60
N GLU A 30 -21.71 -21.09 3.97
CA GLU A 30 -20.46 -20.35 4.16
C GLU A 30 -19.72 -20.24 2.82
N SER A 31 -18.91 -19.19 2.68
CA SER A 31 -18.08 -18.94 1.50
C SER A 31 -16.65 -18.57 1.90
N ALA A 32 -15.67 -19.11 1.19
CA ALA A 32 -14.26 -18.76 1.39
C ALA A 32 -13.90 -17.49 0.63
N CYS A 33 -13.09 -16.63 1.24
CA CYS A 33 -12.57 -15.43 0.61
C CYS A 33 -11.56 -15.80 -0.49
N PRO A 34 -11.68 -15.28 -1.72
CA PRO A 34 -10.74 -15.59 -2.80
C PRO A 34 -9.34 -15.00 -2.57
N ASP A 35 -9.20 -13.94 -1.77
CA ASP A 35 -7.92 -13.27 -1.52
C ASP A 35 -7.16 -13.84 -0.32
N CYS A 36 -7.86 -14.17 0.77
CA CYS A 36 -7.21 -14.59 2.02
C CYS A 36 -7.69 -15.95 2.55
N SER A 37 -8.56 -16.65 1.81
CA SER A 37 -9.11 -17.97 2.16
C SER A 37 -9.89 -18.04 3.49
N ALA A 38 -10.14 -16.91 4.16
CA ALA A 38 -10.95 -16.88 5.37
C ALA A 38 -12.40 -17.30 5.07
N VAL A 39 -13.00 -18.09 5.94
CA VAL A 39 -14.41 -18.53 5.83
C VAL A 39 -15.33 -17.43 6.35
N ASN A 40 -16.32 -17.05 5.53
CA ASN A 40 -17.30 -16.00 5.79
C ASN A 40 -18.72 -16.56 5.68
N PRO A 41 -19.71 -15.98 6.39
CA PRO A 41 -21.10 -16.42 6.28
C PRO A 41 -21.66 -16.13 4.87
N ALA A 42 -22.67 -16.89 4.45
CA ALA A 42 -23.25 -16.81 3.10
C ALA A 42 -23.80 -15.42 2.71
N ASP A 43 -24.18 -14.62 3.70
CA ASP A 43 -24.75 -13.28 3.58
C ASP A 43 -23.71 -12.15 3.71
N ALA A 44 -22.43 -12.48 3.97
CA ALA A 44 -21.37 -11.48 4.05
C ALA A 44 -21.11 -10.80 2.71
N LYS A 45 -21.25 -9.47 2.66
CA LYS A 45 -20.88 -8.65 1.48
C LYS A 45 -19.38 -8.37 1.41
N PHE A 46 -18.69 -8.38 2.54
CA PHE A 46 -17.26 -8.11 2.67
C PHE A 46 -16.60 -9.18 3.55
N CYS A 47 -15.34 -9.48 3.27
CA CYS A 47 -14.57 -10.41 4.06
C CYS A 47 -14.27 -9.83 5.45
N LYS A 48 -14.58 -10.60 6.50
CA LYS A 48 -14.32 -10.18 7.89
C LYS A 48 -12.84 -10.08 8.25
N ASN A 49 -11.95 -10.69 7.44
CA ASN A 49 -10.52 -10.74 7.70
C ASN A 49 -9.74 -9.68 6.91
N CYS A 50 -10.00 -9.54 5.60
CA CYS A 50 -9.25 -8.63 4.73
C CYS A 50 -10.07 -7.48 4.14
N GLY A 51 -11.38 -7.43 4.36
CA GLY A 51 -12.26 -6.36 3.87
C GLY A 51 -12.61 -6.41 2.37
N VAL A 52 -12.06 -7.37 1.60
CA VAL A 52 -12.39 -7.51 0.17
C VAL A 52 -13.88 -7.86 -0.02
N ALA A 53 -14.49 -7.37 -1.09
CA ALA A 53 -15.89 -7.67 -1.40
C ALA A 53 -16.07 -9.15 -1.80
N LEU A 54 -16.98 -9.84 -1.13
CA LEU A 54 -17.37 -11.22 -1.43
C LEU A 54 -18.57 -11.15 -2.36
N SER A 55 -18.33 -10.93 -3.65
CA SER A 55 -19.40 -10.74 -4.62
C SER A 55 -20.27 -11.99 -4.73
N THR A 56 -21.48 -11.92 -4.18
CA THR A 56 -22.55 -12.88 -4.47
C THR A 56 -22.97 -12.70 -5.93
N ALA A 57 -22.48 -13.57 -6.81
CA ALA A 57 -23.01 -13.81 -8.16
C ALA A 57 -23.36 -12.56 -9.00
N SER A 58 -22.36 -11.79 -9.43
CA SER A 58 -22.28 -11.14 -10.77
C SER A 58 -21.05 -10.23 -10.87
N VAL A 59 -19.85 -10.81 -10.88
CA VAL A 59 -18.77 -10.21 -11.68
C VAL A 59 -19.05 -10.64 -13.12
N LYS A 60 -20.01 -9.96 -13.75
CA LYS A 60 -20.06 -9.91 -15.21
C LYS A 60 -18.83 -9.13 -15.62
N GLN A 61 -17.77 -9.87 -15.88
CA GLN A 61 -16.60 -9.42 -16.59
C GLN A 61 -17.06 -8.76 -17.90
N ALA A 62 -17.21 -7.45 -17.92
CA ALA A 62 -17.17 -6.67 -19.15
C ALA A 62 -15.70 -6.46 -19.52
N LYS A 63 -15.04 -7.57 -19.84
CA LYS A 63 -13.82 -7.57 -20.64
C LYS A 63 -14.26 -7.26 -22.08
N ALA A 64 -14.54 -5.98 -22.35
CA ALA A 64 -14.80 -5.50 -23.70
C ALA A 64 -13.46 -5.46 -24.46
N LYS A 65 -13.30 -6.47 -25.31
CA LYS A 65 -12.26 -6.57 -26.32
C LYS A 65 -12.48 -5.45 -27.33
N THR A 66 -11.65 -4.41 -27.29
CA THR A 66 -11.39 -3.58 -28.46
C THR A 66 -10.00 -3.92 -28.94
N LYS A 67 -9.89 -4.41 -30.17
CA LYS A 67 -8.64 -4.47 -30.92
C LYS A 67 -8.32 -3.02 -31.34
N PRO A 68 -7.12 -2.49 -31.08
CA PRO A 68 -6.50 -1.57 -32.03
C PRO A 68 -5.32 -2.29 -32.68
N ALA A 69 -5.21 -2.09 -33.99
CA ALA A 69 -4.13 -2.60 -34.80
C ALA A 69 -2.76 -2.07 -34.31
N ARG A 70 -1.84 -3.01 -34.09
CA ARG A 70 -0.37 -3.00 -34.31
C ARG A 70 0.34 -1.62 -34.43
N THR A 71 0.92 -1.18 -33.29
CA THR A 71 2.29 -0.64 -33.01
C THR A 71 2.93 0.48 -33.87
N PRO A 72 3.97 1.23 -33.41
CA PRO A 72 4.74 1.16 -32.15
C PRO A 72 4.96 2.51 -31.43
N ALA A 73 5.20 2.51 -30.11
CA ALA A 73 6.15 3.43 -29.46
C ALA A 73 6.34 3.05 -27.99
N THR A 74 7.60 2.90 -27.64
CA THR A 74 8.23 2.81 -26.33
C THR A 74 7.52 3.56 -25.20
N SER A 75 7.09 2.83 -24.17
CA SER A 75 7.38 3.14 -22.76
C SER A 75 6.73 2.07 -21.88
N ALA A 76 7.56 1.16 -21.38
CA ALA A 76 7.18 0.24 -20.31
C ALA A 76 7.02 1.04 -19.01
N ALA A 77 5.90 1.76 -18.89
CA ALA A 77 5.45 2.29 -17.62
C ALA A 77 4.73 1.15 -16.88
N ALA A 78 5.49 0.43 -16.07
CA ALA A 78 4.98 -0.53 -15.12
C ALA A 78 3.84 0.11 -14.30
N SER A 79 2.64 -0.48 -14.41
CA SER A 79 1.47 -0.11 -13.61
C SER A 79 1.74 -0.51 -12.15
N LEU A 80 2.46 0.33 -11.42
CA LEU A 80 2.46 0.31 -9.96
C LEU A 80 1.35 1.23 -9.47
N ASN A 81 0.56 0.71 -8.52
CA ASN A 81 -0.51 1.39 -7.80
C ASN A 81 -0.05 2.83 -7.41
N PRO A 82 -0.79 3.90 -7.74
CA PRO A 82 -0.34 5.29 -7.58
C PRO A 82 0.13 5.65 -6.17
N HIS A 83 -0.43 5.01 -5.13
CA HIS A 83 0.02 5.17 -3.74
C HIS A 83 1.44 4.66 -3.51
N HIS A 84 1.83 3.55 -4.14
CA HIS A 84 3.18 3.01 -4.01
C HIS A 84 4.22 3.93 -4.65
N ARG A 85 3.88 4.62 -5.75
CA ARG A 85 4.76 5.62 -6.39
C ARG A 85 4.99 6.83 -5.49
N LEU A 86 3.96 7.32 -4.81
CA LEU A 86 4.06 8.43 -3.86
C LEU A 86 4.87 8.05 -2.61
N ILE A 87 4.64 6.85 -2.07
CA ILE A 87 5.39 6.33 -0.91
C ILE A 87 6.87 6.13 -1.27
N LEU A 88 7.18 5.47 -2.39
CA LEU A 88 8.55 5.27 -2.86
C LEU A 88 9.29 6.61 -3.06
N SER A 89 8.64 7.62 -3.65
CA SER A 89 9.27 8.93 -3.83
C SER A 89 9.58 9.63 -2.49
N SER A 90 8.70 9.49 -1.50
CA SER A 90 8.90 10.11 -0.19
C SER A 90 10.08 9.49 0.58
N VAL A 91 10.23 8.17 0.51
CA VAL A 91 11.33 7.43 1.16
C VAL A 91 12.66 7.77 0.50
N ALA A 92 12.70 7.84 -0.83
CA ALA A 92 13.91 8.22 -1.56
C ALA A 92 14.36 9.66 -1.21
N ALA A 93 13.42 10.61 -1.16
CA ALA A 93 13.73 11.98 -0.76
C ALA A 93 14.27 12.06 0.69
N ALA A 94 13.63 11.34 1.63
CA ALA A 94 14.10 11.29 3.01
C ALA A 94 15.51 10.69 3.12
N ALA A 95 15.80 9.60 2.39
CA ALA A 95 17.12 8.97 2.37
C ALA A 95 18.21 9.92 1.83
N LEU A 96 17.91 10.70 0.78
CA LEU A 96 18.84 11.68 0.23
C LEU A 96 19.10 12.83 1.21
N ILE A 97 18.07 13.32 1.90
CA ILE A 97 18.21 14.38 2.90
C ILE A 97 19.06 13.88 4.08
N VAL A 98 18.77 12.69 4.62
CA VAL A 98 19.52 12.11 5.74
C VAL A 98 20.98 11.88 5.36
N THR A 99 21.22 11.35 4.17
CA THR A 99 22.58 11.10 3.67
C THR A 99 23.34 12.42 3.49
N SER A 100 22.70 13.44 2.90
CA SER A 100 23.29 14.76 2.72
C SER A 100 23.62 15.44 4.06
N VAL A 101 22.70 15.40 5.03
CA VAL A 101 22.93 15.94 6.38
C VAL A 101 24.05 15.18 7.09
N TYR A 102 24.10 13.86 6.97
CA TYR A 102 25.18 13.05 7.53
C TYR A 102 26.54 13.45 6.94
N TYR A 103 26.64 13.55 5.62
CA TYR A 103 27.87 14.01 4.96
C TYR A 103 28.23 15.44 5.35
N TYR A 104 27.24 16.34 5.44
CA TYR A 104 27.47 17.71 5.89
C TYR A 104 28.01 17.74 7.32
N ILE A 105 27.44 16.98 8.25
CA ILE A 105 27.93 16.92 9.64
C ILE A 105 29.34 16.33 9.67
N VAL A 106 29.59 15.21 8.99
CA VAL A 106 30.92 14.59 8.96
C VAL A 106 31.96 15.51 8.32
N PHE A 107 31.61 16.21 7.24
CA PHE A 107 32.51 17.09 6.51
C PHE A 107 32.73 18.42 7.24
N VAL A 108 31.67 19.06 7.74
CA VAL A 108 31.77 20.30 8.53
C VAL A 108 32.46 20.07 9.86
N GLN A 109 32.26 18.91 10.51
CA GLN A 109 33.02 18.55 11.69
C GLN A 109 34.49 18.21 11.36
N ALA A 110 34.77 17.72 10.14
CA ALA A 110 36.14 17.59 9.67
C ALA A 110 36.79 18.96 9.45
N GLU A 111 36.08 19.94 8.86
CA GLU A 111 36.52 21.33 8.70
C GLU A 111 36.70 22.05 10.05
N SER A 112 35.81 21.81 11.02
CA SER A 112 35.88 22.41 12.36
C SER A 112 37.00 21.84 13.23
N GLY A 113 37.52 20.63 12.91
CA GLY A 113 38.72 20.07 13.52
C GLY A 113 40.03 20.62 12.94
N LYS A 114 39.98 21.26 11.77
CA LYS A 114 41.17 21.81 11.06
C LYS A 114 41.42 23.29 11.38
N ASN A 115 40.39 24.06 11.70
CA ASN A 115 40.46 25.52 11.91
C ASN A 115 40.64 25.94 13.39
N THR A 116 40.69 25.02 14.34
CA THR A 116 40.98 25.33 15.77
C THR A 116 42.48 25.44 16.09
N TRP A 117 43.37 25.49 15.09
CA TRP A 117 44.83 25.61 15.28
C TRP A 117 45.46 26.85 14.65
N GLN A 118 44.71 27.91 14.33
CA GLN A 118 45.30 29.17 13.88
C GLN A 118 44.77 30.42 14.60
N SER A 119 45.70 30.95 15.41
CA SER A 119 45.88 32.34 15.85
C SER A 119 45.14 32.86 17.09
N PRO A 120 45.71 32.67 18.29
CA PRO A 120 45.72 33.70 19.32
C PRO A 120 46.86 34.70 19.06
N HIS A 121 46.86 35.37 17.90
CA HIS A 121 47.68 36.57 17.67
C HIS A 121 46.85 37.87 17.70
N ASN A 122 45.58 37.79 18.12
CA ASN A 122 44.76 38.97 18.40
C ASN A 122 44.59 39.22 19.91
N THR A 123 45.65 39.06 20.68
CA THR A 123 45.69 39.43 22.11
C THR A 123 46.40 40.75 22.37
N GLN A 124 47.11 41.33 21.37
CA GLN A 124 47.84 42.59 21.57
C GLN A 124 47.00 43.86 21.46
N GLN A 125 45.76 43.81 20.98
CA GLN A 125 44.89 45.00 20.96
C GLN A 125 44.08 45.22 22.25
N ALA A 126 44.12 44.28 23.21
CA ALA A 126 43.40 44.42 24.47
C ALA A 126 44.22 45.01 25.63
N GLN A 127 45.54 45.19 25.47
CA GLN A 127 46.42 45.69 26.55
C GLN A 127 46.87 47.16 26.40
N ALA A 128 46.40 47.89 25.39
CA ALA A 128 46.73 49.31 25.19
C ALA A 128 45.78 50.29 25.91
N ALA A 129 44.91 49.82 26.82
CA ALA A 129 43.86 50.65 27.42
C ALA A 129 43.86 50.69 28.96
N ALA A 130 44.93 50.23 29.64
CA ALA A 130 44.94 50.12 31.10
C ALA A 130 46.10 50.80 31.85
N ASP A 131 47.10 51.38 31.17
CA ASP A 131 48.27 52.00 31.84
C ASP A 131 48.40 53.51 31.52
N ASP A 132 47.30 54.25 31.64
CA ASP A 132 47.33 55.72 31.63
C ASP A 132 46.29 56.26 32.63
N HIS A 133 46.60 56.13 33.94
CA HIS A 133 46.16 56.99 35.06
C HIS A 133 46.76 56.56 36.40
#